data_AF-A0A150P301-F1
#
_entry.id   AF-A0A150P301-F1
#
_cell.length_a   1.000
_cell.length_b   1.000
_cell.length_c   1.000
_cell.angle_alpha   90.00
_cell.angle_beta   90.00
_cell.angle_gamma   90.00
#
_symmetry.space_group_name_H-M   'P 1'
#
loop_
_entity.id
_entity.type
_entity.pdbx_description
1 polymer ?
#
loop_
_entity_poly.entity_id
_entity_poly.type
_entity_poly.pdbx_seq_one_letter_code
_entity_poly.pdbx_strand_id
1 'polypeptide(L)'
;MIVGDSIEVRWFLPADDARAERLTSWFSRASSEPPRTDRYLRLQRADLGVKERGGSGATSLETKFRVCAFGPVHFSPTILGELERWTKVSHGSTDAGDGGRGWTILRKERRVRVFGLSGGRVVEATDRTHPRAGCAVELTRVDLVDGSGGAAPAAWTLGLEAFGPPETLLEALYGAGRAVFAEQPDLRLEAAASKGYPAWLAELSAAG
;
A
#
# COMPACT_ATOMS: atom_id res chain seq x y z
N MET A 1 -4.61 21.59 0.92
CA MET A 1 -4.47 20.53 -0.10
C MET A 1 -3.03 20.08 -0.14
N ILE A 2 -2.78 18.78 -0.12
CA ILE A 2 -1.43 18.21 -0.31
C ILE A 2 -1.48 17.35 -1.57
N VAL A 3 -0.54 17.57 -2.49
CA VAL A 3 -0.35 16.74 -3.67
C VAL A 3 0.96 15.98 -3.51
N GLY A 4 0.96 14.69 -3.82
CA GLY A 4 2.16 13.87 -3.78
C GLY A 4 2.18 12.88 -4.92
N ASP A 5 3.36 12.67 -5.49
CA ASP A 5 3.62 11.64 -6.49
C ASP A 5 4.37 10.47 -5.86
N SER A 6 4.09 9.28 -6.37
CA SER A 6 4.74 8.04 -5.94
C SER A 6 4.81 7.06 -7.10
N ILE A 7 5.81 6.19 -7.06
CA ILE A 7 5.81 4.95 -7.84
C ILE A 7 5.64 3.81 -6.85
N GLU A 8 4.75 2.89 -7.16
CA GLU A 8 4.34 1.81 -6.29
C GLU A 8 4.40 0.46 -7.00
N VAL A 9 4.70 -0.58 -6.22
CA VAL A 9 4.40 -1.98 -6.55
C VAL A 9 3.75 -2.59 -5.33
N ARG A 10 2.63 -3.30 -5.51
CA ARG A 10 1.92 -3.92 -4.39
C ARG A 10 1.39 -5.28 -4.80
N TRP A 11 1.54 -6.27 -3.92
CA TRP A 11 0.97 -7.60 -4.05
C TRP A 11 -0.13 -7.81 -3.02
N PHE A 12 -1.20 -8.47 -3.43
CA PHE A 12 -2.28 -8.94 -2.57
C PHE A 12 -2.17 -10.46 -2.44
N LEU A 13 -2.11 -10.93 -1.19
CA LEU A 13 -2.08 -12.34 -0.84
C LEU A 13 -3.40 -12.70 -0.15
N PRO A 14 -3.92 -13.92 -0.35
CA PRO A 14 -5.04 -14.45 0.44
C PRO A 14 -4.82 -14.32 1.95
N ALA A 15 -5.91 -14.25 2.71
CA ALA A 15 -5.85 -14.07 4.16
C ALA A 15 -5.14 -15.22 4.90
N ASP A 16 -5.21 -16.44 4.37
CA ASP A 16 -4.66 -17.69 4.87
C ASP A 16 -3.35 -18.11 4.16
N ASP A 17 -2.72 -17.20 3.41
CA ASP A 17 -1.51 -17.50 2.64
C ASP A 17 -0.28 -17.70 3.56
N ALA A 18 0.38 -18.86 3.46
CA ALA A 18 1.58 -19.18 4.24
C ALA A 18 2.74 -18.17 4.04
N ARG A 19 2.80 -17.48 2.89
CA ARG A 19 3.77 -16.40 2.66
C ARG A 19 3.53 -15.23 3.59
N ALA A 20 2.28 -14.95 3.97
CA ALA A 20 1.95 -13.87 4.88
C ALA A 20 2.50 -14.10 6.29
N GLU A 21 2.51 -15.34 6.78
CA GLU A 21 3.11 -15.69 8.08
C GLU A 21 4.62 -15.44 8.08
N ARG A 22 5.31 -15.91 7.04
CA ARG A 22 6.74 -15.65 6.82
C ARG A 22 7.03 -14.14 6.80
N LEU A 23 6.27 -13.38 6.02
CA LEU A 23 6.42 -11.93 5.94
C LEU A 23 6.14 -11.27 7.30
N THR A 24 5.16 -11.75 8.05
CA THR A 24 4.84 -11.23 9.39
C THR A 24 6.00 -11.41 10.35
N SER A 25 6.64 -12.59 10.35
CA SER A 25 7.85 -12.84 11.14
C SER A 25 9.01 -11.93 10.72
N TRP A 26 9.20 -11.75 9.41
CA TRP A 26 10.24 -10.89 8.87
C TRP A 26 10.03 -9.40 9.23
N PHE A 27 8.78 -8.93 9.25
CA PHE A 27 8.41 -7.57 9.68
C PHE A 27 8.33 -7.40 11.20
N SER A 28 8.71 -8.40 12.01
CA SER A 28 8.58 -8.33 13.48
C SER A 28 9.33 -7.15 14.13
N ARG A 29 10.41 -6.69 13.49
CA ARG A 29 11.23 -5.55 13.97
C ARG A 29 10.81 -4.21 13.36
N ALA A 30 9.87 -4.22 12.41
CA ALA A 30 9.40 -3.02 11.74
C ALA A 30 8.50 -2.19 12.67
N SER A 31 8.41 -0.90 12.40
CA SER A 31 7.49 -0.01 13.12
C SER A 31 6.06 -0.43 12.84
N SER A 32 5.29 -0.72 13.89
CA SER A 32 3.85 -0.94 13.78
C SER A 32 3.13 0.39 13.87
N GLU A 33 2.18 0.59 12.98
CA GLU A 33 1.24 1.71 13.09
C GLU A 33 -0.01 1.27 13.87
N PRO A 34 -0.69 2.22 14.53
CA PRO A 34 -1.99 1.95 15.12
C PRO A 34 -2.96 1.40 14.07
N PRO A 35 -3.79 0.39 14.41
CA PRO A 35 -4.86 -0.07 13.54
C PRO A 35 -5.75 1.11 13.13
N ARG A 36 -6.17 1.11 11.87
CA ARG A 36 -6.98 2.19 11.31
C ARG A 36 -8.11 1.67 10.43
N THR A 37 -9.16 2.45 10.36
CA THR A 37 -10.31 2.18 9.49
C THR A 37 -10.31 3.18 8.34
N ASP A 38 -10.22 2.66 7.13
CA ASP A 38 -10.35 3.43 5.90
C ASP A 38 -11.70 3.11 5.27
N ARG A 39 -12.40 4.13 4.76
CA ARG A 39 -13.61 3.93 3.93
C ARG A 39 -13.23 4.20 2.49
N TYR A 40 -13.43 3.23 1.61
CA TYR A 40 -13.18 3.35 0.18
C TYR A 40 -14.48 3.50 -0.59
N LEU A 41 -14.58 4.51 -1.45
CA LEU A 41 -15.75 4.66 -2.30
C LEU A 41 -15.81 3.47 -3.26
N ARG A 42 -16.97 2.81 -3.37
CA ARG A 42 -17.15 1.69 -4.29
C ARG A 42 -17.15 2.19 -5.72
N LEU A 43 -16.05 1.91 -6.42
CA LEU A 43 -15.83 2.28 -7.81
C LEU A 43 -15.43 1.03 -8.60
N GLN A 44 -15.96 0.88 -9.80
CA GLN A 44 -15.57 -0.17 -10.75
C GLN A 44 -14.41 0.32 -11.64
N ARG A 45 -13.38 0.89 -11.02
CA ARG A 45 -12.23 1.50 -11.70
C ARG A 45 -10.92 1.11 -11.03
N ALA A 46 -9.97 0.65 -11.82
CA ALA A 46 -8.64 0.28 -11.34
C ALA A 46 -7.69 1.48 -11.20
N ASP A 47 -8.00 2.61 -11.83
CA ASP A 47 -7.13 3.80 -11.95
C ASP A 47 -7.51 4.94 -11.00
N LEU A 48 -8.59 4.80 -10.22
CA LEU A 48 -9.10 5.83 -9.33
C LEU A 48 -9.51 5.23 -7.98
N GLY A 49 -8.84 5.67 -6.92
CA GLY A 49 -9.22 5.36 -5.55
C GLY A 49 -9.66 6.62 -4.81
N VAL A 50 -10.85 6.63 -4.24
CA VAL A 50 -11.30 7.66 -3.30
C VAL A 50 -11.44 7.00 -1.94
N LYS A 51 -10.81 7.58 -0.92
CA LYS A 51 -10.94 7.09 0.44
C LYS A 51 -11.06 8.22 1.46
N GLU A 52 -11.90 7.99 2.45
CA GLU A 52 -11.91 8.77 3.67
C GLU A 52 -11.05 8.09 4.72
N ARG A 53 -10.18 8.89 5.33
CA ARG A 53 -9.38 8.51 6.49
C ARG A 53 -9.94 9.25 7.70
N GLY A 54 -10.41 8.53 8.71
CA GLY A 54 -10.88 9.15 9.95
C GLY A 54 -11.94 8.35 10.71
N GLY A 55 -11.83 8.40 12.04
CA GLY A 55 -12.92 8.10 12.99
C GLY A 55 -13.71 9.37 13.33
N SER A 56 -14.36 9.43 14.50
CA SER A 56 -15.24 10.52 14.99
C SER A 56 -14.56 11.90 15.24
N GLY A 57 -13.50 12.24 14.49
CA GLY A 57 -12.74 13.49 14.58
C GLY A 57 -12.40 14.05 13.19
N ALA A 58 -11.20 14.63 13.01
CA ALA A 58 -10.79 15.20 11.73
C ALA A 58 -10.65 14.11 10.65
N THR A 59 -11.55 14.15 9.67
CA THR A 59 -11.53 13.27 8.50
C THR A 59 -10.63 13.89 7.44
N SER A 60 -9.96 13.07 6.64
CA SER A 60 -9.32 13.52 5.41
C SER A 60 -9.85 12.70 4.24
N LEU A 61 -10.22 13.39 3.17
CA LEU A 61 -10.56 12.78 1.91
C LEU A 61 -9.30 12.72 1.05
N GLU A 62 -8.99 11.54 0.55
CA GLU A 62 -7.88 11.28 -0.34
C GLU A 62 -8.35 10.67 -1.64
N THR A 63 -7.87 11.25 -2.73
CA THR A 63 -8.05 10.71 -4.07
C THR A 63 -6.68 10.33 -4.62
N LYS A 64 -6.53 9.07 -5.04
CA LYS A 64 -5.35 8.56 -5.77
C LYS A 64 -5.74 8.26 -7.22
N PHE A 65 -4.99 8.84 -8.15
CA PHE A 65 -5.11 8.63 -9.58
C PHE A 65 -3.90 7.84 -10.08
N ARG A 66 -4.13 6.76 -10.82
CA ARG A 66 -3.05 6.06 -11.52
C ARG A 66 -2.71 6.86 -12.78
N VAL A 67 -1.54 7.48 -12.77
CA VAL A 67 -1.03 8.25 -13.91
C VAL A 67 -0.64 7.29 -15.05
N CYS A 68 0.03 6.20 -14.72
CA CYS A 68 0.37 5.15 -15.66
C CYS A 68 0.62 3.82 -14.94
N ALA A 69 0.49 2.74 -15.70
CA ALA A 69 1.05 1.43 -15.37
C ALA A 69 2.18 1.17 -16.37
N PHE A 70 3.38 0.87 -15.89
CA PHE A 70 4.54 0.55 -16.71
C PHE A 70 4.62 -0.93 -17.05
N GLY A 71 3.81 -1.76 -16.38
CA GLY A 71 3.79 -3.21 -16.54
C GLY A 71 4.64 -3.95 -15.51
N PRO A 72 4.80 -5.28 -15.71
CA PRO A 72 5.57 -6.13 -14.81
C PRO A 72 7.05 -5.75 -14.75
N VAL A 73 7.61 -5.69 -13.54
CA VAL A 73 9.04 -5.49 -13.28
C VAL A 73 9.59 -6.54 -12.32
N HIS A 74 10.86 -6.88 -12.49
CA HIS A 74 11.58 -7.82 -11.64
C HIS A 74 12.40 -7.09 -10.57
N PHE A 75 12.24 -7.52 -9.31
CA PHE A 75 13.18 -7.18 -8.23
C PHE A 75 14.18 -8.30 -7.95
N SER A 76 13.79 -9.53 -8.24
CA SER A 76 14.61 -10.73 -8.28
C SER A 76 14.03 -11.70 -9.33
N PRO A 77 14.70 -12.83 -9.62
CA PRO A 77 14.14 -13.84 -10.54
C PRO A 77 12.76 -14.38 -10.13
N THR A 78 12.42 -14.33 -8.84
CA THR A 78 11.16 -14.88 -8.30
C THR A 78 10.16 -13.82 -7.84
N ILE A 79 10.51 -12.53 -7.95
CA ILE A 79 9.69 -11.42 -7.50
C ILE A 79 9.37 -10.53 -8.69
N LEU A 80 8.14 -10.70 -9.20
CA LEU A 80 7.58 -9.93 -10.30
C LEU A 80 6.36 -9.15 -9.81
N GLY A 81 6.28 -7.86 -10.10
CA GLY A 81 5.12 -7.03 -9.73
C GLY A 81 4.83 -5.92 -10.72
N GLU A 82 3.61 -5.40 -10.68
CA GLU A 82 3.14 -4.33 -11.56
C GLU A 82 3.62 -2.98 -11.05
N LEU A 83 4.41 -2.28 -11.87
CA LEU A 83 4.91 -0.95 -11.57
C LEU A 83 3.90 0.11 -11.97
N GLU A 84 3.43 0.89 -11.01
CA GLU A 84 2.42 1.93 -11.22
C GLU A 84 2.91 3.28 -10.72
N ARG A 85 2.59 4.36 -11.44
CA ARG A 85 2.74 5.73 -10.94
C ARG A 85 1.40 6.25 -10.46
N TRP A 86 1.40 6.81 -9.26
CA TRP A 86 0.22 7.37 -8.62
C TRP A 86 0.44 8.83 -8.25
N THR A 87 -0.57 9.66 -8.53
CA THR A 87 -0.69 11.00 -7.95
C THR A 87 -1.79 10.96 -6.89
N LYS A 88 -1.47 11.47 -5.72
CA LYS A 88 -2.35 11.54 -4.55
C LYS A 88 -2.68 12.99 -4.27
N VAL A 89 -3.96 13.26 -4.05
CA VAL A 89 -4.45 14.54 -3.55
C VAL A 89 -5.18 14.30 -2.24
N SER A 90 -4.78 15.03 -1.20
CA SER A 90 -5.37 14.93 0.14
C SER A 90 -5.90 16.27 0.63
N HIS A 91 -7.10 16.24 1.21
CA HIS A 91 -7.77 17.38 1.80
C HIS A 91 -8.30 17.01 3.19
N GLY A 92 -8.20 17.94 4.14
CA GLY A 92 -9.01 17.83 5.35
C GLY A 92 -10.48 17.98 4.97
N SER A 93 -11.35 17.16 5.55
CA SER A 93 -12.79 17.25 5.38
C SER A 93 -13.45 17.32 6.76
N THR A 94 -14.47 18.18 6.86
CA THR A 94 -15.39 18.28 7.99
C THR A 94 -16.78 17.80 7.62
N ASP A 95 -16.91 17.13 6.48
CA ASP A 95 -18.20 16.69 5.96
C ASP A 95 -18.78 15.62 6.90
N ALA A 96 -20.09 15.70 7.12
CA ALA A 96 -20.79 14.71 7.92
C ALA A 96 -20.75 13.36 7.19
N GLY A 97 -20.35 12.29 7.90
CA GLY A 97 -20.31 10.96 7.32
C GLY A 97 -21.70 10.48 6.89
N ASP A 98 -21.81 9.89 5.71
CA ASP A 98 -23.07 9.41 5.11
C ASP A 98 -23.56 8.05 5.69
N GLY A 99 -22.95 7.60 6.77
CA GLY A 99 -23.21 6.28 7.37
C GLY A 99 -22.58 5.11 6.59
N GLY A 100 -21.68 5.36 5.64
CA GLY A 100 -20.95 4.33 4.89
C GLY A 100 -21.72 3.78 3.68
N ARG A 101 -22.83 4.40 3.27
CA ARG A 101 -23.57 3.96 2.08
C ARG A 101 -22.75 4.24 0.82
N GLY A 102 -22.49 3.20 0.03
CA GLY A 102 -21.64 3.32 -1.16
C GLY A 102 -20.14 3.15 -0.87
N TRP A 103 -19.76 2.87 0.38
CA TRP A 103 -18.38 2.67 0.79
C TRP A 103 -18.09 1.21 1.13
N THR A 104 -16.87 0.77 0.86
CA THR A 104 -16.27 -0.45 1.42
C THR A 104 -15.38 -0.05 2.58
N ILE A 105 -15.66 -0.61 3.76
CA ILE A 105 -14.94 -0.27 4.98
C ILE A 105 -13.86 -1.32 5.21
N LEU A 106 -12.60 -0.87 5.35
CA LEU A 106 -11.45 -1.72 5.59
C LEU A 106 -10.83 -1.38 6.94
N ARG A 107 -10.59 -2.39 7.78
CA ARG A 107 -9.69 -2.27 8.94
C ARG A 107 -8.29 -2.74 8.53
N LYS A 108 -7.28 -1.95 8.88
CA LYS A 108 -5.90 -2.20 8.47
C LYS A 108 -4.94 -2.17 9.65
N GLU A 109 -4.08 -3.17 9.71
CA GLU A 109 -2.93 -3.23 10.61
C GLU A 109 -1.67 -3.23 9.76
N ARG A 110 -0.83 -2.18 9.90
CA ARG A 110 0.31 -1.93 9.02
C ARG A 110 1.63 -1.96 9.79
N ARG A 111 2.62 -2.65 9.25
CA ARG A 111 4.02 -2.58 9.65
C ARG A 111 4.84 -2.00 8.50
N VAL A 112 5.73 -1.06 8.80
CA VAL A 112 6.49 -0.32 7.79
C VAL A 112 7.98 -0.37 8.10
N ARG A 113 8.76 -0.71 7.08
CA ARG A 113 10.21 -0.50 7.00
C ARG A 113 10.45 0.65 6.02
N VAL A 114 11.23 1.66 6.40
CA VAL A 114 11.50 2.82 5.55
C VAL A 114 12.95 2.78 5.11
N PHE A 115 13.19 2.96 3.82
CA PHE A 115 14.53 2.99 3.25
C PHE A 115 14.81 4.36 2.65
N GLY A 116 15.86 5.03 3.12
CA GLY A 116 16.28 6.34 2.59
C GLY A 116 17.24 6.18 1.42
N LEU A 117 17.08 7.03 0.40
CA LEU A 117 18.03 7.17 -0.70
C LEU A 117 18.99 8.34 -0.41
N SER A 118 20.29 8.05 -0.38
CA SER A 118 21.35 9.07 -0.22
C SER A 118 22.57 8.70 -1.04
N GLY A 119 23.04 9.61 -1.91
CA GLY A 119 24.21 9.38 -2.76
C GLY A 119 24.10 8.14 -3.66
N GLY A 120 22.90 7.85 -4.17
CA GLY A 120 22.61 6.67 -5.00
C GLY A 120 22.60 5.34 -4.26
N ARG A 121 22.61 5.36 -2.92
CA ARG A 121 22.54 4.17 -2.07
C ARG A 121 21.27 4.20 -1.25
N VAL A 122 20.64 3.03 -1.15
CA VAL A 122 19.44 2.83 -0.35
C VAL A 122 19.82 2.11 0.94
N VAL A 123 19.44 2.70 2.09
CA VAL A 123 19.71 2.16 3.42
C VAL A 123 18.45 2.24 4.26
N GLU A 124 18.18 1.21 5.06
CA GLU A 124 17.05 1.23 6.00
C GLU A 124 17.24 2.34 7.03
N ALA A 125 16.25 3.22 7.15
CA ALA A 125 16.21 4.26 8.17
C ALA A 125 15.87 3.62 9.52
N THR A 126 16.86 3.54 10.40
CA THR A 126 16.72 2.97 11.75
C THR A 126 16.47 4.04 12.82
N ASP A 127 16.70 5.31 12.49
CA ASP A 127 16.39 6.43 13.37
C ASP A 127 14.98 6.96 13.10
N ARG A 128 14.48 7.85 13.96
CA ARG A 128 13.14 8.44 13.81
C ARG A 128 13.09 9.53 12.72
N THR A 129 14.17 9.73 11.98
CA THR A 129 14.28 10.80 10.99
C THR A 129 13.72 10.30 9.67
N HIS A 130 12.63 10.91 9.21
CA HIS A 130 12.08 10.54 7.91
C HIS A 130 12.99 11.06 6.79
N PRO A 131 13.50 10.20 5.89
CA PRO A 131 14.38 10.64 4.82
C PRO A 131 13.61 11.53 3.83
N ARG A 132 14.33 12.39 3.10
CA ARG A 132 13.72 13.27 2.09
C ARG A 132 13.24 12.54 0.84
N ALA A 133 13.92 11.44 0.50
CA ALA A 133 13.61 10.57 -0.63
C ALA A 133 13.91 9.13 -0.23
N GLY A 134 13.13 8.18 -0.73
CA GLY A 134 13.22 6.81 -0.27
C GLY A 134 12.05 5.94 -0.73
N CYS A 135 11.91 4.80 -0.08
CA CYS A 135 10.84 3.85 -0.32
C CYS A 135 10.35 3.26 1.01
N ALA A 136 9.03 3.28 1.19
CA ALA A 136 8.38 2.58 2.28
C ALA A 136 8.03 1.17 1.81
N VAL A 137 8.46 0.16 2.58
CA VAL A 137 8.07 -1.23 2.38
C VAL A 137 7.07 -1.59 3.47
N GLU A 138 5.87 -1.95 3.06
CA GLU A 138 4.71 -2.08 3.92
C GLU A 138 4.15 -3.50 3.89
N LEU A 139 4.00 -4.10 5.07
CA LEU A 139 3.15 -5.28 5.24
C LEU A 139 1.86 -4.84 5.93
N THR A 140 0.72 -5.12 5.30
CA THR A 140 -0.59 -4.72 5.82
C THR A 140 -1.53 -5.90 5.85
N ARG A 141 -2.13 -6.18 7.01
CA ARG A 141 -3.33 -7.02 7.09
C ARG A 141 -4.54 -6.15 6.77
N VAL A 142 -5.43 -6.65 5.93
CA VAL A 142 -6.66 -5.97 5.53
C VAL A 142 -7.84 -6.86 5.88
N ASP A 143 -8.71 -6.34 6.75
CA ASP A 143 -9.99 -6.96 7.07
C ASP A 143 -11.12 -6.14 6.41
N LEU A 144 -12.12 -6.83 5.84
CA LEU A 144 -13.37 -6.23 5.37
C LEU A 144 -14.34 -6.10 6.54
N VAL A 145 -14.93 -4.91 6.71
CA VAL A 145 -15.94 -4.65 7.75
C VAL A 145 -17.33 -4.72 7.14
N ASP A 146 -18.21 -5.52 7.75
CA ASP A 146 -19.60 -5.70 7.32
C ASP A 146 -20.55 -4.64 7.91
N GLY A 147 -21.82 -4.69 7.50
CA GLY A 147 -22.84 -3.74 7.95
C GLY A 147 -23.22 -3.81 9.44
N SER A 148 -22.81 -4.87 10.14
CA SER A 148 -22.98 -5.02 11.60
C SER A 148 -21.77 -4.54 12.40
N GLY A 149 -20.69 -4.16 11.72
CA GLY A 149 -19.41 -3.79 12.34
C GLY A 149 -18.49 -4.99 12.61
N GLY A 150 -18.87 -6.19 12.18
CA GLY A 150 -18.00 -7.37 12.17
C GLY A 150 -16.88 -7.21 11.15
N ALA A 151 -15.70 -7.75 11.42
CA ALA A 151 -14.55 -7.68 10.52
C ALA A 151 -14.05 -9.09 10.18
N ALA A 152 -13.89 -9.39 8.89
CA ALA A 152 -13.37 -10.65 8.40
C ALA A 152 -12.04 -10.43 7.65
N PRO A 153 -11.02 -11.30 7.84
CA PRO A 153 -9.79 -11.23 7.07
C PRO A 153 -10.08 -11.29 5.57
N ALA A 154 -9.55 -10.33 4.81
CA ALA A 154 -9.77 -10.25 3.37
C ALA A 154 -8.49 -10.52 2.58
N ALA A 155 -7.37 -9.92 3.02
CA ALA A 155 -6.09 -10.09 2.36
C ALA A 155 -4.93 -9.68 3.26
N TRP A 156 -3.73 -10.09 2.86
CA TRP A 156 -2.49 -9.42 3.20
C TRP A 156 -1.99 -8.62 2.00
N THR A 157 -1.33 -7.49 2.24
CA THR A 157 -0.63 -6.76 1.17
C THR A 157 0.83 -6.55 1.53
N LEU A 158 1.72 -6.82 0.57
CA LEU A 158 3.10 -6.34 0.61
C LEU A 158 3.23 -5.21 -0.43
N GLY A 159 3.63 -4.01 -0.01
CA GLY A 159 3.74 -2.85 -0.88
C GLY A 159 5.10 -2.18 -0.78
N LEU A 160 5.59 -1.66 -1.91
CA LEU A 160 6.68 -0.71 -2.01
C LEU A 160 6.06 0.61 -2.49
N GLU A 161 6.24 1.70 -1.76
CA GLU A 161 5.81 3.05 -2.14
C GLU A 161 7.02 3.98 -2.07
N ALA A 162 7.55 4.37 -3.24
CA ALA A 162 8.63 5.34 -3.32
C ALA A 162 8.10 6.77 -3.16
N PHE A 163 8.88 7.59 -2.46
CA PHE A 163 8.58 8.99 -2.16
C PHE A 163 9.82 9.86 -2.33
N GLY A 164 9.61 11.16 -2.50
CA GLY A 164 10.66 12.15 -2.75
C GLY A 164 10.47 12.86 -4.09
N PRO A 165 11.50 13.55 -4.58
CA PRO A 165 11.47 14.18 -5.90
C PRO A 165 11.21 13.15 -7.03
N PRO A 166 10.43 13.49 -8.07
CA PRO A 166 10.04 12.54 -9.12
C PRO A 166 11.20 11.78 -9.77
N GLU A 167 12.34 12.43 -9.97
CA GLU A 167 13.56 11.87 -10.55
C GLU A 167 14.22 10.78 -9.68
N THR A 168 13.89 10.73 -8.39
CA THR A 168 14.46 9.75 -7.44
C THR A 168 13.61 8.51 -7.23
N LEU A 169 12.33 8.53 -7.65
CA LEU A 169 11.34 7.52 -7.27
C LEU A 169 11.73 6.11 -7.75
N LEU A 170 12.19 5.99 -8.99
CA LEU A 170 12.51 4.69 -9.59
C LEU A 170 13.75 4.07 -8.93
N GLU A 171 14.79 4.88 -8.70
CA GLU A 171 16.02 4.45 -8.04
C GLU A 171 15.74 4.01 -6.59
N ALA A 172 14.95 4.79 -5.84
CA ALA A 172 14.56 4.44 -4.48
C ALA A 172 13.75 3.15 -4.42
N LEU A 173 12.77 2.96 -5.32
CA LEU A 173 11.94 1.77 -5.38
C LEU A 173 12.76 0.51 -5.67
N TYR A 174 13.59 0.53 -6.71
CA TYR A 174 14.42 -0.62 -7.07
C TYR A 174 15.48 -0.92 -6.02
N GLY A 175 16.14 0.11 -5.47
CA GLY A 175 17.14 -0.06 -4.43
C GLY A 175 16.56 -0.70 -3.18
N ALA A 176 15.40 -0.21 -2.72
CA ALA A 176 14.72 -0.82 -1.58
C ALA A 176 14.22 -2.23 -1.89
N GLY A 177 13.56 -2.42 -3.04
CA GLY A 177 13.07 -3.73 -3.45
C GLY A 177 14.17 -4.79 -3.53
N ARG A 178 15.28 -4.49 -4.18
CA ARG A 178 16.42 -5.42 -4.26
C ARG A 178 17.01 -5.72 -2.88
N ALA A 179 17.16 -4.70 -2.03
CA ALA A 179 17.68 -4.88 -0.69
C ALA A 179 16.77 -5.82 0.14
N VAL A 180 15.46 -5.58 0.14
CA VAL A 180 14.54 -6.36 0.96
C VAL A 180 14.32 -7.77 0.43
N PHE A 181 14.24 -7.96 -0.90
CA PHE A 181 14.04 -9.29 -1.46
C PHE A 181 15.31 -10.16 -1.45
N ALA A 182 16.50 -9.56 -1.32
CA ALA A 182 17.73 -10.31 -1.03
C ALA A 182 17.69 -11.00 0.35
N GLU A 183 16.96 -10.45 1.32
CA GLU A 183 16.74 -11.07 2.64
C GLU A 183 15.75 -12.24 2.57
N GLN A 184 15.00 -12.40 1.47
CA GLN A 184 13.93 -13.38 1.30
C GLN A 184 14.10 -14.19 0.00
N PRO A 185 15.20 -14.94 -0.18
CA PRO A 185 15.55 -15.58 -1.45
C PRO A 185 14.51 -16.60 -1.95
N ASP A 186 13.81 -17.28 -1.05
CA ASP A 186 12.79 -18.27 -1.43
C ASP A 186 11.38 -17.68 -1.57
N LEU A 187 11.21 -16.37 -1.36
CA LEU A 187 9.92 -15.72 -1.58
C LEU A 187 9.60 -15.69 -3.08
N ARG A 188 8.34 -15.96 -3.40
CA ARG A 188 7.79 -15.93 -4.76
C ARG A 188 6.56 -15.05 -4.79
N LEU A 189 6.61 -14.02 -5.63
CA LEU A 189 5.53 -13.08 -5.86
C LEU A 189 5.35 -12.88 -7.36
N GLU A 190 4.11 -12.94 -7.80
CA GLU A 190 3.76 -12.95 -9.23
C GLU A 190 3.02 -11.67 -9.61
N ALA A 191 3.16 -11.25 -10.87
CA ALA A 191 2.47 -10.08 -11.40
C ALA A 191 0.95 -10.18 -11.30
N ALA A 192 0.37 -11.38 -11.43
CA ALA A 192 -1.08 -11.59 -11.33
C ALA A 192 -1.66 -11.21 -9.96
N ALA A 193 -0.85 -11.32 -8.90
CA ALA A 193 -1.19 -10.88 -7.56
C ALA A 193 -0.89 -9.39 -7.33
N SER A 194 -0.26 -8.71 -8.28
CA SER A 194 0.23 -7.35 -8.14
C SER A 194 -0.72 -6.33 -8.75
N LYS A 195 -1.20 -5.39 -7.92
CA LYS A 195 -2.15 -4.35 -8.32
C LYS A 195 -2.29 -3.28 -7.24
N GLY A 196 -2.83 -2.13 -7.59
CA GLY A 196 -3.28 -1.12 -6.62
C GLY A 196 -4.58 -1.50 -5.90
N TYR A 197 -4.85 -0.86 -4.76
CA TYR A 197 -6.10 -1.03 -4.01
C TYR A 197 -7.38 -0.84 -4.85
N PRO A 198 -7.49 0.16 -5.76
CA PRO A 198 -8.70 0.34 -6.56
C PRO A 198 -9.00 -0.88 -7.45
N ALA A 199 -7.98 -1.46 -8.07
CA ALA A 199 -8.13 -2.67 -8.88
C ALA A 199 -8.59 -3.87 -8.04
N TRP A 200 -7.96 -4.09 -6.89
CA TRP A 200 -8.35 -5.16 -5.97
C TRP A 200 -9.78 -5.00 -5.44
N LEU A 201 -10.20 -3.77 -5.10
CA LEU A 201 -11.56 -3.48 -4.62
C LEU A 201 -12.61 -3.67 -5.72
N ALA A 202 -12.29 -3.33 -6.97
CA ALA A 202 -13.17 -3.57 -8.11
C ALA A 202 -13.38 -5.08 -8.34
N GLU A 203 -12.31 -5.88 -8.23
CA GLU A 203 -12.39 -7.35 -8.33
C GLU A 203 -13.28 -7.94 -7.22
N LEU A 204 -13.09 -7.51 -5.97
CA LEU A 204 -13.96 -7.94 -4.86
C LEU A 204 -15.42 -7.57 -5.08
N SER A 205 -15.69 -6.40 -5.66
CA SER A 205 -17.05 -5.92 -5.90
C SER A 205 -17.71 -6.60 -7.11
N ALA A 206 -16.94 -7.22 -8.01
CA ALA A 206 -17.46 -7.99 -9.14
C ALA A 206 -17.73 -9.46 -8.79
N ALA A 207 -17.17 -9.95 -7.68
CA ALA A 207 -17.31 -11.33 -7.22
C ALA A 207 -18.50 -11.54 -6.26
N GLY A 208 -19.17 -10.48 -5.82
CA GLY A 208 -20.35 -10.52 -4.94
C GLY A 208 -21.58 -9.93 -5.62
#